data_AF-A0A6M0F358-F1
#
_entry.id   AF-A0A6M0F358-F1
#
_cell.length_a   1.000
_cell.length_b   1.000
_cell.length_c   1.000
_cell.angle_alpha   90.00
_cell.angle_beta   90.00
_cell.angle_gamma   90.00
#
_symmetry.space_group_name_H-M   'P 1'
#
loop_
_entity.id
_entity.type
_entity.pdbx_description
1 polymer ?
#
loop_
_entity_poly.entity_id
_entity_poly.type
_entity_poly.pdbx_seq_one_letter_code
_entity_poly.pdbx_strand_id
1 'polypeptide(L)'
;MLVNGPIVVSDRTTLGWNDLLVKVAGGGAQPGYRHLQFDGHAYPSNPSLESAADQEAEQSGTLLAIDESTIQETAPLLSPPPCDR
;
A
#
# COMPACT_ATOMS: atom_id res chain seq x y z
N MET A 1 -9.09 7.45 8.45
CA MET A 1 -8.61 6.38 7.55
C MET A 1 -7.11 6.54 7.42
N LEU A 2 -6.36 5.46 7.55
CA LEU A 2 -4.91 5.48 7.34
C LEU A 2 -4.60 4.60 6.13
N VAL A 3 -3.99 5.19 5.11
CA VAL A 3 -3.44 4.48 3.96
C VAL A 3 -1.95 4.41 4.22
N ASN A 4 -1.48 3.23 4.64
CA ASN A 4 -0.09 2.97 4.97
C ASN A 4 0.28 1.62 4.39
N GLY A 5 0.98 1.63 3.26
CA GLY A 5 1.47 0.42 2.63
C GLY A 5 1.39 0.46 1.11
N PRO A 6 2.10 -0.45 0.46
CA PRO A 6 2.35 -0.41 -0.97
C PRO A 6 1.02 -0.35 -1.75
N ILE A 7 1.04 0.42 -2.84
CA ILE A 7 -0.03 0.42 -3.82
C ILE A 7 0.33 -0.66 -4.83
N VAL A 8 -0.59 -1.55 -5.18
CA VAL A 8 -0.38 -2.48 -6.29
C VAL A 8 -1.05 -1.93 -7.53
N VAL A 9 -0.30 -1.84 -8.63
CA VAL A 9 -0.85 -1.61 -9.97
C VAL A 9 -1.30 -2.96 -10.49
N SER A 10 -2.61 -3.18 -10.56
CA SER A 10 -3.16 -4.45 -11.04
C SER A 10 -2.89 -4.65 -12.53
N ASP A 11 -2.81 -5.90 -12.97
CA ASP A 11 -2.79 -6.23 -14.40
C ASP A 11 -4.17 -6.04 -15.07
N ARG A 12 -5.23 -5.88 -14.27
CA ARG A 12 -6.57 -5.54 -14.78
C ARG A 12 -6.62 -4.08 -15.19
N THR A 13 -7.23 -3.83 -16.34
CA THR A 13 -7.46 -2.48 -16.85
C THR A 13 -8.94 -2.15 -16.93
N THR A 14 -9.30 -0.95 -16.49
CA THR A 14 -10.60 -0.34 -16.69
C THR A 14 -10.42 0.92 -17.53
N LEU A 15 -11.11 1.00 -18.67
CA LEU A 15 -11.03 2.14 -19.59
C LEU A 15 -9.59 2.47 -20.03
N GLY A 16 -8.75 1.44 -20.20
CA GLY A 16 -7.37 1.56 -20.67
C GLY A 16 -6.35 1.94 -19.60
N TRP A 17 -6.77 2.10 -18.34
CA TRP A 17 -5.89 2.36 -17.20
C TRP A 17 -5.86 1.14 -16.27
N ASN A 18 -4.69 0.84 -15.69
CA ASN A 18 -4.57 -0.24 -14.71
C ASN A 18 -5.32 0.12 -13.43
N ASP A 19 -6.10 -0.81 -12.90
CA ASP A 19 -6.74 -0.62 -11.60
C ASP A 19 -5.71 -0.60 -10.47
N LEU A 20 -6.06 0.01 -9.33
CA LEU A 20 -5.17 0.11 -8.18
C LEU A 20 -5.70 -0.74 -7.01
N LEU A 21 -4.79 -1.42 -6.31
CA LEU A 21 -5.10 -2.05 -5.04
C LEU A 21 -4.41 -1.28 -3.91
N VAL A 22 -5.21 -0.74 -3.01
CA VAL A 22 -4.73 0.10 -1.90
C VAL A 22 -5.00 -0.60 -0.58
N LYS A 23 -3.95 -0.76 0.24
CA LYS A 23 -4.10 -1.30 1.59
C LYS A 23 -4.68 -0.24 2.51
N VAL A 24 -5.84 -0.54 3.11
CA VAL A 24 -6.48 0.30 4.11
C VAL A 24 -6.39 -0.34 5.50
N ALA A 25 -6.13 0.47 6.52
CA ALA A 25 -6.16 0.03 7.92
C ALA A 25 -6.54 1.19 8.86
N GLY A 26 -6.90 0.85 10.10
CA GLY A 26 -7.18 1.80 11.18
C GLY A 26 -8.62 2.32 11.21
N GLY A 27 -8.95 3.09 12.25
CA GLY A 27 -10.28 3.67 12.45
C GLY A 27 -11.41 2.65 12.69
N GLY A 28 -11.08 1.43 13.12
CA GLY A 28 -12.05 0.34 13.34
C GLY A 28 -12.41 -0.49 12.11
N ALA A 29 -11.87 -0.15 10.93
CA ALA A 29 -12.08 -0.93 9.72
C ALA A 29 -11.20 -2.19 9.70
N GLN A 30 -11.72 -3.28 9.15
CA GLN A 30 -10.96 -4.51 8.92
C GLN A 30 -9.84 -4.23 7.89
N PRO A 31 -8.57 -4.48 8.23
CA PRO A 31 -7.47 -4.27 7.31
C PRO A 31 -7.59 -5.13 6.06
N GLY A 32 -7.24 -4.57 4.90
CA GLY A 32 -7.23 -5.32 3.64
C GLY A 32 -6.99 -4.43 2.43
N TYR A 33 -6.84 -5.03 1.25
CA TYR A 33 -6.78 -4.29 0.00
C TYR A 33 -8.18 -3.87 -0.46
N ARG A 34 -8.22 -2.72 -1.13
CA ARG A 34 -9.41 -2.16 -1.76
C ARG A 34 -9.12 -1.94 -3.23
N HIS A 35 -10.06 -2.33 -4.08
CA HIS A 35 -9.93 -2.27 -5.52
C HIS A 35 -10.51 -0.95 -6.04
N LEU A 36 -9.63 -0.11 -6.57
CA LEU A 36 -9.97 1.18 -7.14
C LEU A 36 -9.94 1.06 -8.67
N GLN A 37 -11.12 1.08 -9.28
CA GLN A 37 -11.29 1.09 -10.72
C GLN A 37 -11.24 2.53 -11.26
N PHE A 38 -10.62 2.74 -12.42
CA PHE A 38 -10.62 4.04 -13.08
C PHE A 38 -12.00 4.33 -13.70
N ASP A 39 -12.59 5.48 -13.38
CA ASP A 39 -13.95 5.83 -13.82
C ASP A 39 -14.00 6.57 -15.18
N GLY A 40 -12.84 6.78 -15.81
CA GLY A 40 -12.69 7.58 -17.02
C GLY A 40 -12.11 8.97 -16.78
N HIS A 41 -12.06 9.43 -15.53
CA HIS A 41 -11.54 10.73 -15.12
C HIS A 41 -10.54 10.60 -13.96
N ALA A 42 -10.83 9.78 -12.95
CA ALA A 42 -10.00 9.61 -11.76
C ALA A 42 -10.21 8.23 -11.11
N TYR A 43 -9.38 7.93 -10.10
CA TYR A 43 -9.66 6.85 -9.15
C TYR A 43 -10.50 7.39 -7.98
N PRO A 44 -11.29 6.53 -7.31
CA PRO A 44 -12.02 6.90 -6.11
C PRO A 44 -11.10 7.51 -5.04
N SER A 45 -11.49 8.66 -4.50
CA SER A 45 -10.69 9.40 -3.52
C SER A 45 -10.72 8.79 -2.11
N ASN A 46 -11.69 7.90 -1.85
CA ASN A 46 -11.86 7.26 -0.55
C ASN A 46 -11.93 5.71 -0.67
N PRO A 47 -10.78 5.04 -0.59
CA PRO A 47 -10.68 3.57 -0.66
C PRO A 47 -11.58 2.81 0.33
N SER A 48 -11.99 3.38 1.46
CA SER A 48 -12.77 2.65 2.46
C SER A 48 -14.20 2.32 2.01
N LEU A 49 -14.69 3.01 0.98
CA LEU A 49 -16.02 2.78 0.38
C LEU A 49 -15.96 1.79 -0.79
N GLU A 50 -14.77 1.47 -1.26
CA GLU A 50 -14.57 0.58 -2.39
C GLU A 50 -14.69 -0.89 -2.00
N SER A 51 -14.83 -1.74 -3.01
CA SER A 51 -14.94 -3.19 -2.81
C SER A 51 -13.61 -3.75 -2.29
N ALA A 52 -13.69 -4.82 -1.49
CA ALA A 52 -12.50 -5.59 -1.13
C ALA A 52 -11.85 -6.15 -2.39
N ALA A 53 -10.52 -6.14 -2.44
CA ALA A 53 -9.81 -6.81 -3.52
C ALA A 53 -9.97 -8.33 -3.40
N ASP A 54 -10.10 -9.00 -4.53
CA ASP A 54 -10.09 -10.45 -4.57
C ASP A 54 -8.65 -10.97 -4.44
N GLN A 55 -8.48 -12.18 -3.89
CA GLN A 55 -7.16 -12.80 -3.66
C GLN A 55 -6.31 -12.90 -4.94
N GLU A 56 -6.94 -13.07 -6.09
CA GLU A 56 -6.27 -13.16 -7.39
C GLU A 56 -5.79 -11.79 -7.88
N ALA A 57 -6.53 -10.72 -7.58
CA ALA A 57 -6.10 -9.36 -7.87
C ALA A 57 -4.89 -8.98 -7.00
N GLU A 58 -4.88 -9.37 -5.73
CA GLU A 58 -3.76 -9.13 -4.80
C GLU A 58 -2.45 -9.81 -5.24
N GLN A 59 -2.54 -10.88 -6.04
CA GLN A 59 -1.41 -11.66 -6.54
C GLN A 59 -0.99 -11.28 -7.97
N SER A 60 -1.78 -10.43 -8.65
CA SER A 60 -1.60 -10.08 -10.07
C SER A 60 -1.43 -8.57 -10.23
N GLY A 61 -0.17 -8.12 -10.18
CA GLY A 61 0.17 -6.73 -10.39
C GLY A 61 1.60 -6.38 -9.99
N THR A 62 1.96 -5.11 -10.23
CA THR A 62 3.25 -4.54 -9.86
C THR A 62 3.14 -3.77 -8.56
N LEU A 63 3.98 -4.11 -7.59
CA LEU A 63 4.05 -3.40 -6.31
C LEU A 63 4.74 -2.05 -6.48
N LEU A 64 3.99 -0.96 -6.30
CA LEU A 64 4.52 0.38 -6.09
C LEU A 64 4.80 0.56 -4.60
N ALA A 65 6.08 0.43 -4.24
CA ALA A 65 6.53 0.87 -2.94
C ALA A 65 6.46 2.41 -2.90
N ILE A 66 5.58 2.94 -2.05
CA ILE A 66 5.66 4.34 -1.62
C ILE A 66 6.81 4.41 -0.62
N ASP A 67 7.98 4.74 -1.16
CA ASP A 67 9.18 4.97 -0.40
C ASP A 67 8.96 6.18 0.52
N GLU A 68 8.84 5.98 1.83
CA GLU A 68 9.05 7.07 2.81
C GLU A 68 10.57 7.34 3.02
N SER A 69 11.38 6.91 2.03
CA SER A 69 12.84 6.88 1.83
C SER A 69 13.63 5.68 2.37
N THR A 70 13.13 4.95 3.38
CA THR A 70 13.99 4.11 4.23
C THR A 70 13.11 3.22 5.11
N ILE A 71 12.94 1.95 4.76
CA ILE A 71 12.66 0.90 5.76
C ILE A 71 13.95 0.08 5.89
N GLN A 72 14.94 0.65 6.58
CA GLN A 72 15.97 -0.17 7.23
C GLN A 72 15.65 -0.20 8.72
N GLU A 73 15.08 -1.30 9.18
CA GLU A 73 15.31 -1.72 10.55
C GLU A 73 16.74 -2.31 10.60
N THR A 74 17.76 -1.45 10.47
CA THR A 74 19.09 -1.83 10.94
C THR A 74 19.01 -1.82 12.45
N ALA A 75 19.10 -3.03 13.03
CA ALA A 75 19.32 -3.26 14.45
C ALA A 75 20.27 -2.19 15.01
N PRO A 76 20.04 -1.71 16.26
CA PRO A 76 20.92 -0.71 16.85
C PRO A 76 22.36 -1.22 16.75
N LEU A 77 23.21 -0.48 16.03
CA LEU A 77 24.65 -0.71 16.09
C LEU A 77 25.02 -0.63 17.57
N LEU A 78 25.69 -1.69 18.02
CA LEU A 78 26.26 -1.86 19.36
C LEU A 78 26.64 -0.50 19.94
N SER A 79 26.12 -0.18 21.13
CA SER A 79 26.49 1.02 21.88
C SER A 79 27.99 1.27 21.81
N PRO A 80 28.45 2.52 21.61
CA PRO A 80 29.88 2.81 21.51
C PRO A 80 30.61 2.29 22.76
N PRO A 81 31.81 1.70 22.61
CA PRO A 81 32.56 1.20 23.75
C PRO A 81 32.78 2.37 24.74
N PRO A 82 32.74 2.10 26.06
CA PRO A 82 32.90 3.14 27.06
C PRO A 82 34.23 3.87 26.85
N CYS A 83 34.19 5.20 26.92
CA CYS A 83 35.43 5.98 27.00
C CYS A 83 36.13 5.60 28.31
N ASP A 84 37.28 4.91 28.22
CA ASP A 84 38.18 4.76 29.36
C ASP A 84 38.61 6.15 29.84
N ARG A 85 38.53 6.34 31.17
CA ARG A 85 38.91 7.56 31.89
C ARG A 85 40.42 7.77 31.92
#